data_AF-A0AAE3FWC5-F1
#
_entry.id   AF-A0AAE3FWC5-F1
#
_cell.length_a   1.000
_cell.length_b   1.000
_cell.length_c   1.000
_cell.angle_alpha   90.00
_cell.angle_beta   90.00
_cell.angle_gamma   90.00
#
_symmetry.space_group_name_H-M   'P 1'
#
loop_
_entity.id
_entity.type
_entity.pdbx_description
1 polymer ?
#
loop_
_entity_poly.entity_id
_entity_poly.type
_entity_poly.pdbx_seq_one_letter_code
_entity_poly.pdbx_strand_id
1 'polypeptide(L)'
;MNSAHGAVALLANSENRVAVLEVLQQGPIDRAAIQAETAVSSATLRRILTDFEARYWIVPQGDTCELTPLGAWAVEEFTNFLNMMQTCCELQQISNGCPETSCRSTFDV
;
A
#
# COMPACT_ATOMS: atom_id res chain seq x y z
N MET A 1 -15.14 -11.21 7.98
CA MET A 1 -14.06 -11.61 8.90
C MET A 1 -12.79 -10.87 8.53
N ASN A 2 -12.20 -10.11 9.45
CA ASN A 2 -10.89 -9.50 9.26
C ASN A 2 -9.83 -10.59 9.47
N SER A 3 -9.31 -11.15 8.38
CA SER A 3 -8.19 -12.11 8.42
C SER A 3 -6.93 -11.46 7.85
N ALA A 4 -5.76 -11.95 8.24
CA ALA A 4 -4.48 -11.45 7.73
C ALA A 4 -4.42 -11.46 6.19
N HIS A 5 -4.77 -12.60 5.57
CA HIS A 5 -4.88 -12.70 4.11
C HIS A 5 -5.90 -11.74 3.52
N GLY A 6 -7.04 -11.54 4.17
CA GLY A 6 -8.05 -10.59 3.72
C GLY A 6 -7.61 -9.14 3.83
N ALA A 7 -6.73 -8.79 4.77
CA ALA A 7 -6.13 -7.45 4.86
C ALA A 7 -5.11 -7.23 3.74
N VAL A 8 -4.22 -8.20 3.52
CA VAL A 8 -3.26 -8.17 2.40
C VAL A 8 -4.00 -8.08 1.06
N ALA A 9 -5.00 -8.94 0.83
CA ALA A 9 -5.78 -8.94 -0.41
C ALA A 9 -6.58 -7.65 -0.62
N LEU A 10 -6.98 -6.95 0.45
CA LEU A 10 -7.65 -5.66 0.30
C LEU A 10 -6.72 -4.66 -0.39
N LEU A 11 -5.48 -4.55 0.10
CA LEU A 11 -4.49 -3.60 -0.38
C LEU A 11 -3.85 -4.04 -1.70
N ALA A 12 -3.43 -5.30 -1.80
CA ALA A 12 -2.73 -5.84 -2.96
C ALA A 12 -3.58 -5.84 -4.24
N ASN A 13 -4.90 -5.89 -4.14
CA ASN A 13 -5.78 -5.92 -5.32
C ASN A 13 -6.15 -4.53 -5.85
N SER A 14 -5.64 -3.43 -5.28
CA SER A 14 -6.00 -2.09 -5.75
C SER A 14 -4.97 -1.04 -5.36
N GLU A 15 -4.27 -0.51 -6.37
CA GLU A 15 -3.37 0.64 -6.22
C GLU A 15 -4.08 1.86 -5.62
N ASN A 16 -5.33 2.12 -6.04
CA ASN A 16 -6.15 3.21 -5.48
C ASN A 16 -6.30 3.14 -3.95
N ARG A 17 -6.31 1.94 -3.35
CA ARG A 17 -6.41 1.80 -1.89
C ARG A 17 -5.11 2.19 -1.19
N VAL A 18 -3.97 1.81 -1.77
CA VAL A 18 -2.66 2.19 -1.27
C VAL A 18 -2.49 3.71 -1.38
N ALA A 19 -2.81 4.29 -2.54
CA ALA A 19 -2.74 5.75 -2.75
C ALA A 19 -3.59 6.54 -1.75
N VAL A 20 -4.83 6.09 -1.46
CA VAL A 20 -5.69 6.74 -0.46
C VAL A 20 -5.08 6.64 0.95
N LEU A 21 -4.44 5.52 1.30
CA LEU A 21 -3.79 5.36 2.60
C LEU A 21 -2.53 6.22 2.74
N GLU A 22 -1.73 6.33 1.70
CA GLU A 22 -0.55 7.21 1.66
C GLU A 22 -0.95 8.68 1.85
N VAL A 23 -2.06 9.11 1.24
CA VAL A 23 -2.61 10.46 1.45
C VAL A 23 -3.07 10.64 2.90
N LEU A 24 -3.79 9.66 3.47
CA LEU A 24 -4.23 9.71 4.87
C LEU A 24 -3.07 9.66 5.88
N GLN A 25 -1.90 9.14 5.48
CA GLN A 25 -0.69 9.11 6.31
C GLN A 25 -0.09 10.51 6.52
N GLN A 26 -0.41 11.47 5.64
CA GLN A 26 0.03 12.86 5.78
C GLN A 26 -0.74 13.64 6.86
N GLY A 27 -1.83 13.06 7.38
CA GLY A 27 -2.64 13.62 8.46
C GLY A 27 -4.13 13.70 8.12
N PRO A 28 -4.93 14.35 9.00
CA PRO A 28 -6.36 14.51 8.79
C PRO A 28 -6.65 15.26 7.49
N ILE A 29 -7.47 14.67 6.62
CA ILE A 29 -7.75 15.23 5.29
C ILE A 29 -9.22 15.02 4.90
N ASP A 30 -9.80 16.00 4.22
CA ASP A 30 -11.17 15.91 3.73
C ASP A 30 -11.29 15.04 2.48
N ARG A 31 -12.51 14.57 2.21
CA ARG A 31 -12.77 13.64 1.10
C ARG A 31 -12.54 14.24 -0.28
N ALA A 32 -12.72 15.56 -0.44
CA ALA A 32 -12.53 16.22 -1.72
C ALA A 32 -11.04 16.32 -2.06
N ALA A 33 -10.21 16.62 -1.06
CA ALA A 33 -8.76 16.61 -1.19
C ALA A 33 -8.22 15.21 -1.50
N ILE A 34 -8.72 14.16 -0.83
CA ILE A 34 -8.35 12.77 -1.18
C ILE A 34 -8.67 12.46 -2.65
N GLN A 35 -9.84 12.89 -3.15
CA GLN A 35 -10.20 12.70 -4.57
C GLN A 35 -9.30 13.45 -5.52
N ALA A 36 -8.91 14.67 -5.17
CA ALA A 36 -8.01 15.49 -5.98
C ALA A 36 -6.62 14.85 -6.09
N GLU A 37 -6.07 14.36 -4.97
CA GLU A 37 -4.74 13.74 -4.92
C GLU A 37 -4.68 12.36 -5.59
N THR A 38 -5.74 11.56 -5.45
CA THR A 38 -5.76 10.15 -5.92
C THR A 38 -6.50 9.94 -7.23
N ALA A 39 -7.16 10.98 -7.76
CA ALA A 39 -8.02 10.93 -8.95
C ALA A 39 -9.13 9.86 -8.93
N VAL A 40 -9.48 9.34 -7.75
CA VAL A 40 -10.53 8.32 -7.62
C VAL A 40 -11.93 8.96 -7.67
N SER A 41 -12.91 8.23 -8.23
CA SER A 41 -14.31 8.68 -8.20
C SER A 41 -14.88 8.71 -6.79
N SER A 42 -15.91 9.54 -6.54
CA SER A 42 -16.62 9.58 -5.25
C SER A 42 -17.18 8.24 -4.80
N ALA A 43 -17.71 7.45 -5.74
CA ALA A 43 -18.23 6.12 -5.44
C ALA A 43 -17.10 5.16 -5.01
N THR A 44 -15.97 5.22 -5.71
CA THR A 44 -14.77 4.44 -5.37
C THR A 44 -14.22 4.86 -4.01
N LEU A 45 -14.04 6.15 -3.75
CA LEU A 45 -13.53 6.63 -2.48
C LEU A 45 -14.42 6.21 -1.32
N ARG A 46 -15.75 6.38 -1.45
CA ARG A 46 -16.69 5.96 -0.41
C ARG A 46 -16.54 4.48 -0.06
N ARG A 47 -16.39 3.61 -1.07
CA ARG A 47 -16.16 2.18 -0.87
C ARG A 47 -14.85 1.91 -0.15
N ILE A 48 -13.76 2.57 -0.57
CA ILE A 48 -12.44 2.44 0.06
C ILE A 48 -12.49 2.85 1.53
N LEU A 49 -13.05 4.03 1.84
CA LEU A 49 -13.16 4.51 3.22
C LEU A 49 -14.03 3.58 4.07
N THR A 50 -15.12 3.04 3.51
CA THR A 50 -15.96 2.05 4.20
C THR A 50 -15.18 0.76 4.51
N ASP A 51 -14.39 0.27 3.56
CA ASP A 51 -13.55 -0.93 3.75
C ASP A 51 -12.50 -0.72 4.86
N PHE A 52 -11.93 0.49 4.96
CA PHE A 52 -10.93 0.86 5.98
C PHE A 52 -11.55 1.08 7.36
N GLU A 53 -12.71 1.74 7.42
CA GLU A 53 -13.46 1.97 8.67
C GLU A 53 -13.91 0.64 9.27
N ALA A 54 -14.39 -0.30 8.43
CA ALA A 54 -14.77 -1.65 8.86
C ALA A 54 -13.60 -2.46 9.47
N ARG A 55 -12.36 -2.00 9.28
CA ARG A 55 -11.12 -2.59 9.83
C ARG A 55 -10.49 -1.76 10.92
N TYR A 56 -11.13 -0.66 11.34
CA TYR A 56 -10.60 0.29 12.30
C TYR A 56 -9.26 0.92 11.87
N TRP A 57 -9.00 1.03 10.57
CA TRP A 57 -7.78 1.68 10.06
C TRP A 57 -7.94 3.18 9.93
N ILE A 58 -9.17 3.66 9.76
CA ILE A 58 -9.48 5.08 9.77
C ILE A 58 -10.58 5.36 10.78
N VAL A 59 -10.68 6.63 11.17
CA VAL A 59 -11.80 7.17 11.92
C VAL A 59 -12.28 8.46 11.24
N PRO A 60 -13.60 8.65 11.06
CA PRO A 60 -14.13 9.94 10.62
C PRO A 60 -13.99 10.99 11.72
N GLN A 61 -13.56 12.20 11.36
CA GLN A 61 -13.42 13.36 12.25
C GLN A 61 -14.11 14.58 11.63
N GLY A 62 -15.41 14.70 11.87
CA GLY A 62 -16.22 15.73 11.20
C GLY A 62 -16.23 15.50 9.69
N ASP A 63 -15.73 16.48 8.94
CA ASP A 63 -15.62 16.40 7.48
C ASP A 63 -14.32 15.77 6.98
N THR A 64 -13.38 15.46 7.89
CA THR A 64 -12.10 14.83 7.58
C THR A 64 -12.09 13.34 7.94
N CYS A 65 -11.10 12.63 7.43
CA CYS A 65 -10.76 11.27 7.81
C CYS A 65 -9.30 11.24 8.27
N GLU A 66 -8.99 10.44 9.28
CA GLU A 66 -7.64 10.26 9.82
C GLU A 66 -7.35 8.76 10.00
N LEU A 67 -6.08 8.37 9.87
CA LEU A 67 -5.63 7.03 10.26
C LEU A 67 -5.71 6.85 11.78
N THR A 68 -6.17 5.68 12.20
CA THR A 68 -5.93 5.24 13.58
C THR A 68 -4.47 4.79 13.74
N PRO A 69 -3.95 4.61 14.96
CA PRO A 69 -2.62 4.01 15.16
C PRO A 69 -2.47 2.63 14.49
N LEU A 70 -3.55 1.83 14.47
CA LEU A 70 -3.57 0.54 13.79
C LEU A 70 -3.51 0.70 12.27
N GLY A 71 -4.24 1.68 11.72
CA GLY A 71 -4.19 2.01 10.31
C GLY A 71 -2.80 2.48 9.89
N ALA A 72 -2.22 3.42 10.63
CA ALA A 72 -0.87 3.94 10.38
C ALA A 72 0.17 2.80 10.33
N TRP A 73 0.14 1.91 11.32
CA TRP A 73 1.02 0.73 11.33
C TRP A 73 0.77 -0.20 10.13
N ALA A 74 -0.49 -0.46 9.78
CA ALA A 74 -0.81 -1.33 8.65
C ALA A 74 -0.33 -0.75 7.31
N VAL A 75 -0.42 0.57 7.13
CA VAL A 75 0.09 1.27 5.94
C VAL A 75 1.61 1.16 5.86
N GLU A 76 2.29 1.49 6.94
CA GLU A 76 3.75 1.46 7.02
C GLU A 76 4.30 0.06 6.67
N GLU A 77 3.78 -0.98 7.32
CA GLU A 77 4.22 -2.36 7.06
C GLU A 77 3.91 -2.83 5.64
N PHE A 78 2.76 -2.43 5.09
CA PHE A 78 2.41 -2.80 3.73
C PHE A 78 3.29 -2.09 2.70
N THR A 79 3.60 -0.81 2.90
CA THR A 79 4.55 -0.07 2.05
C THR A 79 5.95 -0.65 2.13
N ASN A 80 6.41 -1.06 3.32
CA ASN A 80 7.67 -1.78 3.48
C ASN A 80 7.69 -3.11 2.71
N PHE A 81 6.59 -3.86 2.77
CA PHE A 81 6.44 -5.09 2.01
C PHE A 81 6.48 -4.85 0.49
N LEU A 82 5.81 -3.81 -0.01
CA LEU A 82 5.85 -3.44 -1.44
C LEU A 82 7.28 -3.08 -1.88
N ASN A 83 8.01 -2.32 -1.08
CA ASN A 83 9.41 -1.95 -1.37
C ASN A 83 10.34 -3.17 -1.42
N MET A 84 10.15 -4.14 -0.51
CA MET A 84 10.85 -5.41 -0.54
C MET A 84 10.54 -6.19 -1.83
N MET A 85 9.25 -6.30 -2.21
CA MET A 85 8.85 -6.99 -3.43
C MET A 85 9.39 -6.31 -4.70
N GLN A 86 9.40 -4.98 -4.72
CA GLN A 86 9.99 -4.19 -5.80
C GLN A 86 11.49 -4.50 -5.95
N THR A 87 12.21 -4.58 -4.83
CA THR A 87 13.62 -4.98 -4.82
C THR A 87 13.80 -6.40 -5.37
N CYS A 88 12.93 -7.34 -5.01
CA CYS A 88 12.97 -8.70 -5.57
C CYS A 88 12.76 -8.69 -7.10
N CYS A 89 11.81 -7.90 -7.60
CA CYS A 89 11.58 -7.75 -9.04
C CYS A 89 12.81 -7.18 -9.76
N GLU A 90 13.47 -6.18 -9.19
CA GLU A 90 14.70 -5.58 -9.74
C GLU A 90 15.86 -6.58 -9.76
N LEU A 91 16.06 -7.33 -8.68
CA LEU A 91 17.07 -8.40 -8.63
C LEU A 91 16.81 -9.50 -9.66
N GLN A 92 15.55 -9.88 -9.87
CA GLN A 92 15.18 -10.86 -10.88
C GLN A 92 15.52 -10.36 -12.29
N GLN A 93 15.30 -9.07 -12.60
CA GLN A 93 15.68 -8.49 -13.88
C GLN A 93 17.20 -8.54 -14.11
N ILE A 94 17.99 -8.24 -13.07
CA ILE A 94 19.45 -8.35 -13.13
C ILE A 94 19.88 -9.81 -13.37
N SER A 95 19.30 -10.77 -12.64
CA SER A 95 19.59 -12.19 -12.82
C SER A 95 19.24 -12.69 -14.22
N ASN A 96 18.08 -12.29 -14.75
CA ASN A 96 17.62 -12.70 -16.07
C ASN A 96 18.41 -12.04 -17.22
N GLY A 97 18.99 -10.87 -16.98
CA GLY A 97 19.89 -10.19 -17.92
C GLY A 97 21.34 -10.68 -17.86
N CYS A 98 21.68 -11.51 -16.86
CA CYS A 98 23.02 -12.05 -16.68
C CYS A 98 23.13 -13.43 -17.35
N PRO A 99 24.02 -13.64 -18.34
CA PRO A 99 24.30 -14.98 -18.82
C PRO A 99 24.94 -15.81 -17.69
N GLU A 100 24.29 -16.91 -17.29
CA GLU A 100 24.69 -17.79 -16.17
C GLU A 100 26.18 -18.19 -16.19
N THR A 101 26.81 -18.19 -17.37
CA THR A 101 28.22 -18.56 -17.56
C THR A 101 29.23 -17.54 -17.05
N SER A 102 28.85 -16.27 -16.82
CA SER A 102 29.80 -15.22 -16.41
C SER A 102 29.89 -15.01 -14.90
N CYS A 103 28.95 -15.53 -14.09
CA CYS A 103 28.91 -15.26 -12.65
C CYS A 103 29.64 -16.29 -11.77
N ARG A 104 30.10 -17.43 -12.33
CA ARG A 104 30.71 -18.52 -11.55
C ARG A 104 32.18 -18.33 -11.18
N SER A 105 32.87 -17.26 -11.63
CA SER A 105 34.33 -17.16 -11.45
C SER A 105 34.82 -16.18 -10.37
N THR A 106 33.96 -15.61 -9.53
CA THR A 106 34.41 -14.59 -8.54
C THR A 106 34.11 -14.93 -7.08
N PHE A 107 33.47 -16.06 -6.79
CA PHE A 107 33.26 -16.56 -5.43
C PHE A 107 33.85 -17.97 -5.26
N ASP A 108 35.13 -18.13 -5.58
CA ASP A 108 35.97 -19.15 -4.96
C ASP A 108 36.93 -18.43 -4.01
N VAL A 109 36.66 -18.56 -2.70
CA VAL A 109 37.63 -18.30 -1.61
C VAL A 109 37.77 -19.58 -0.83
#